data_AF-A0A5B8VIQ2-F1
#
_entry.id   AF-A0A5B8VIQ2-F1
#
_cell.length_a   1.000
_cell.length_b   1.000
_cell.length_c   1.000
_cell.angle_alpha   90.00
_cell.angle_beta   90.00
_cell.angle_gamma   90.00
#
_symmetry.space_group_name_H-M   'P 1'
#
loop_
_entity.id
_entity.type
_entity.pdbx_description
1 polymer ?
#
loop_
_entity_poly.entity_id
_entity_poly.type
_entity_poly.pdbx_seq_one_letter_code
_entity_poly.pdbx_strand_id
1 'polypeptide(L)'
;MDNQNLSENRVVYDFQSYHTPVTRAIYVGVFLGFVTAILNIAYWSIYVNITALGMSSYIVNVQTISFGSILPLVTFGVLWATFNHYFKKAGSIITIILFALATLWLIMVVANGDYGTNPVTQHQFKELVIPILSFIGIAGCIAFPICFKSKKVEDMML
;
A
#
# COMPACT_ATOMS: atom_id res chain seq x y z
N MET A 1 48.62 -17.56 -28.02
CA MET A 1 48.49 -16.67 -26.85
C MET A 1 47.05 -16.19 -26.81
N ASP A 2 46.32 -16.73 -25.84
CA ASP A 2 45.16 -16.20 -25.14
C ASP A 2 44.09 -15.44 -25.91
N ASN A 3 42.97 -16.12 -26.22
CA ASN A 3 41.66 -15.46 -26.37
C ASN A 3 40.45 -16.43 -26.30
N GLN A 4 40.56 -17.56 -25.60
CA GLN A 4 39.43 -18.52 -25.46
C GLN A 4 38.86 -18.66 -24.04
N ASN A 5 39.46 -18.04 -23.02
CA ASN A 5 39.07 -18.29 -21.62
C ASN A 5 38.26 -17.16 -20.95
N LEU A 6 37.80 -16.15 -21.70
CA LEU A 6 37.05 -15.02 -21.12
C LEU A 6 35.52 -15.12 -21.29
N SER A 7 35.01 -16.11 -22.03
CA SER A 7 33.56 -16.26 -22.27
C SER A 7 32.85 -17.21 -21.29
N GLU A 8 33.59 -17.99 -20.50
CA GLU A 8 33.02 -19.06 -19.67
C GLU A 8 32.50 -18.58 -18.30
N ASN A 9 32.71 -17.31 -17.97
CA ASN A 9 32.30 -16.70 -16.70
C ASN A 9 31.31 -15.52 -16.90
N ARG A 10 30.52 -15.54 -17.98
CA ARG A 10 29.32 -14.71 -17.99
C ARG A 10 28.32 -15.34 -17.03
N VAL A 11 28.28 -14.81 -15.81
CA VAL A 11 27.11 -14.92 -14.94
C VAL A 11 25.96 -14.30 -15.74
N VAL A 12 25.23 -15.15 -16.47
CA VAL A 12 23.94 -14.79 -17.02
C VAL A 12 23.08 -14.63 -15.79
N TYR A 13 22.89 -13.39 -15.36
CA TYR A 13 21.92 -13.05 -14.34
C TYR A 13 20.56 -13.44 -14.92
N ASP A 14 20.14 -14.66 -14.62
CA ASP A 14 18.78 -15.09 -14.84
C ASP A 14 17.92 -14.34 -13.83
N PHE A 15 17.54 -13.10 -14.17
CA PHE A 15 16.67 -12.26 -13.35
C PHE A 15 15.32 -12.95 -13.08
N GLN A 16 14.96 -13.93 -13.92
CA GLN A 16 13.81 -14.81 -13.74
C GLN A 16 13.99 -15.83 -12.59
N SER A 17 15.21 -16.05 -12.09
CA SER A 17 15.44 -16.97 -10.96
C SER A 17 15.21 -16.33 -9.58
N TYR A 18 15.13 -14.99 -9.50
CA TYR A 18 14.91 -14.25 -8.25
C TYR A 18 13.43 -14.13 -7.82
N HIS A 19 12.52 -14.89 -8.45
CA HIS A 19 11.08 -14.93 -8.16
C HIS A 19 10.77 -15.65 -6.83
N THR A 20 11.30 -15.14 -5.73
CA THR A 20 10.85 -15.61 -4.41
C THR A 20 9.45 -15.03 -4.13
N PRO A 21 8.53 -15.82 -3.53
CA PRO A 21 7.21 -15.34 -3.11
C PRO A 21 7.25 -14.07 -2.25
N VAL A 22 8.37 -13.84 -1.57
CA VAL A 22 8.64 -12.65 -0.75
C VAL A 22 8.81 -11.42 -1.64
N THR A 23 9.72 -11.47 -2.61
CA THR A 23 9.96 -10.39 -3.56
C THR A 23 8.68 -9.98 -4.29
N ARG A 24 7.90 -10.98 -4.74
CA ARG A 24 6.59 -10.76 -5.37
C ARG A 24 5.62 -9.99 -4.46
N ALA A 25 5.50 -10.39 -3.19
CA ALA A 25 4.58 -9.75 -2.26
C ALA A 25 4.94 -8.27 -2.02
N ILE A 26 6.24 -7.97 -1.95
CA ILE A 26 6.73 -6.60 -1.79
C ILE A 26 6.40 -5.77 -3.03
N TYR A 27 6.68 -6.26 -4.25
CA TYR A 27 6.38 -5.52 -5.49
C TYR A 27 4.88 -5.27 -5.68
N VAL A 28 4.03 -6.25 -5.36
CA VAL A 28 2.57 -6.06 -5.38
C VAL A 28 2.14 -4.99 -4.37
N GLY A 29 2.76 -4.96 -3.19
CA GLY A 29 2.52 -3.94 -2.17
C GLY A 29 2.94 -2.54 -2.62
N VAL A 30 4.11 -2.40 -3.26
CA VAL A 30 4.58 -1.13 -3.84
C VAL A 30 3.64 -0.65 -4.92
N PHE A 31 3.29 -1.51 -5.88
CA PHE A 31 2.40 -1.18 -6.98
C PHE A 31 1.03 -0.72 -6.51
N LEU A 32 0.39 -1.50 -5.62
CA LEU A 32 -0.89 -1.09 -5.03
C LEU A 32 -0.73 0.19 -4.20
N GLY A 33 0.40 0.35 -3.50
CA GLY A 33 0.78 1.59 -2.83
C GLY A 33 0.65 2.81 -3.74
N PHE A 34 1.26 2.75 -4.93
CA PHE A 34 1.20 3.83 -5.91
C PHE A 34 -0.21 4.03 -6.48
N VAL A 35 -0.90 2.96 -6.87
CA VAL A 35 -2.27 3.06 -7.40
C VAL A 35 -3.21 3.69 -6.37
N THR A 36 -3.14 3.22 -5.12
CA THR A 36 -3.93 3.77 -4.01
C THR A 36 -3.54 5.20 -3.68
N ALA A 37 -2.25 5.55 -3.73
CA ALA A 37 -1.81 6.93 -3.55
C ALA A 37 -2.41 7.86 -4.61
N ILE A 38 -2.41 7.46 -5.88
CA ILE A 38 -3.00 8.23 -6.98
C ILE A 38 -4.51 8.44 -6.74
N LEU A 39 -5.24 7.39 -6.34
CA LEU A 39 -6.66 7.49 -6.01
C LEU A 39 -6.90 8.43 -4.83
N ASN A 40 -6.10 8.32 -3.77
CA ASN A 40 -6.20 9.18 -2.59
C ASN A 40 -5.88 10.65 -2.92
N ILE A 41 -4.87 10.90 -3.76
CA ILE A 41 -4.52 12.26 -4.21
C ILE A 41 -5.66 12.84 -5.07
N ALA A 42 -6.25 12.05 -5.96
CA ALA A 42 -7.38 12.48 -6.76
C ALA A 42 -8.58 12.86 -5.87
N TYR A 43 -8.91 12.01 -4.88
CA TYR A 43 -9.95 12.28 -3.90
C TYR A 43 -9.66 13.55 -3.10
N TRP A 44 -8.44 13.68 -2.54
CA TRP A 44 -8.00 14.85 -1.79
C TRP A 44 -8.10 16.13 -2.61
N SER A 45 -7.64 16.11 -3.87
CA SER A 45 -7.68 17.26 -4.77
C SER A 45 -9.12 17.74 -4.98
N ILE A 46 -10.06 16.82 -5.26
CA ILE A 46 -11.48 17.15 -5.43
C ILE A 46 -12.04 17.73 -4.12
N TYR A 47 -11.79 17.06 -2.99
CA TYR A 47 -12.35 17.46 -1.70
C TYR A 47 -11.85 18.84 -1.26
N VAL A 48 -10.55 19.12 -1.36
CA VAL A 48 -9.95 20.42 -1.04
C VAL A 48 -10.53 21.54 -1.89
N ASN A 49 -10.73 21.30 -3.20
CA ASN A 49 -11.31 22.31 -4.09
C ASN A 49 -12.76 22.65 -3.71
N ILE A 50 -13.53 21.69 -3.20
CA ILE A 50 -14.93 21.91 -2.77
C ILE A 50 -15.00 22.60 -1.40
N THR A 51 -14.19 22.15 -0.45
CA THR A 51 -14.30 22.56 0.97
C THR A 51 -13.40 23.72 1.36
N ALA A 52 -12.54 24.20 0.46
CA ALA A 52 -11.60 25.29 0.68
C ALA A 52 -10.81 25.13 2.00
N LEU A 53 -10.30 23.91 2.22
CA LEU A 53 -9.65 23.53 3.48
C LEU A 53 -8.48 24.46 3.81
N GLY A 54 -8.58 25.13 4.96
CA GLY A 54 -7.49 25.92 5.56
C GLY A 54 -6.40 25.03 6.15
N MET A 55 -6.27 25.00 7.49
CA MET A 55 -5.16 24.31 8.18
C MET A 55 -5.05 22.79 7.93
N SER A 56 -6.17 22.10 7.66
CA SER A 56 -6.17 20.64 7.42
C SER A 56 -5.41 20.24 6.15
N SER A 57 -5.28 21.15 5.17
CA SER A 57 -4.50 20.93 3.94
C SER A 57 -2.99 20.88 4.16
N TYR A 58 -2.48 21.42 5.29
CA TYR A 58 -1.06 21.34 5.63
C TYR A 58 -0.68 19.97 6.18
N ILE A 59 -1.55 19.38 7.00
CA ILE A 59 -1.33 18.07 7.62
C ILE A 59 -1.64 16.94 6.63
N VAL A 60 -2.76 17.05 5.91
CA VAL A 60 -3.13 16.10 4.87
C VAL A 60 -2.81 16.74 3.53
N ASN A 61 -1.61 16.47 3.04
CA ASN A 61 -1.11 16.94 1.76
C ASN A 61 -0.68 15.77 0.86
N VAL A 62 -0.25 16.07 -0.35
CA VAL A 62 0.18 15.06 -1.33
C VAL A 62 1.28 14.15 -0.78
N GLN A 63 2.27 14.70 -0.07
CA GLN A 63 3.38 13.91 0.48
C GLN A 63 2.89 12.93 1.55
N THR A 64 2.10 13.42 2.52
CA THR A 64 1.56 12.57 3.58
C THR A 64 0.61 11.50 3.04
N ILE A 65 -0.14 11.82 1.99
CA ILE A 65 -1.02 10.85 1.32
C ILE A 65 -0.19 9.79 0.59
N SER A 66 0.86 10.20 -0.14
CA SER A 66 1.73 9.26 -0.85
C SER A 66 2.39 8.28 0.13
N PHE A 67 3.08 8.79 1.15
CA PHE A 67 3.72 7.92 2.15
C PHE A 67 2.71 7.14 2.97
N GLY A 68 1.60 7.77 3.35
CA GLY A 68 0.50 7.15 4.10
C GLY A 68 -0.24 6.06 3.32
N SER A 69 -0.14 6.03 1.99
CA SER A 69 -0.72 4.95 1.17
C SER A 69 0.30 3.87 0.85
N ILE A 70 1.52 4.26 0.48
CA ILE A 70 2.57 3.33 0.05
C ILE A 70 3.11 2.53 1.22
N LEU A 71 3.50 3.17 2.33
CA LEU A 71 4.15 2.47 3.44
C LEU A 71 3.27 1.38 4.06
N PRO A 72 1.97 1.60 4.33
CA PRO A 72 1.12 0.53 4.85
C PRO A 72 0.97 -0.65 3.89
N LEU A 73 0.87 -0.41 2.58
CA LEU A 73 0.71 -1.48 1.58
C LEU A 73 2.01 -2.25 1.30
N VAL A 74 3.16 -1.58 1.36
CA VAL A 74 4.47 -2.26 1.36
C VAL A 74 4.63 -3.10 2.62
N THR A 75 4.30 -2.54 3.78
CA THR A 75 4.32 -3.25 5.07
C THR A 75 3.39 -4.46 5.02
N PHE A 76 2.20 -4.31 4.44
CA PHE A 76 1.28 -5.42 4.21
C PHE A 76 1.91 -6.52 3.35
N GLY A 77 2.60 -6.17 2.27
CA GLY A 77 3.33 -7.13 1.43
C GLY A 77 4.42 -7.89 2.18
N VAL A 78 5.18 -7.20 3.04
CA VAL A 78 6.19 -7.83 3.91
C VAL A 78 5.56 -8.76 4.93
N LEU A 79 4.49 -8.33 5.61
CA LEU A 79 3.76 -9.16 6.56
C LEU A 79 3.16 -10.38 5.85
N TRP A 80 2.55 -10.18 4.68
CA TRP A 80 1.98 -11.25 3.87
C TRP A 80 3.02 -12.34 3.55
N ALA A 81 4.21 -11.92 3.10
CA ALA A 81 5.31 -12.84 2.84
C ALA A 81 5.75 -13.59 4.10
N THR A 82 5.93 -12.86 5.20
CA THR A 82 6.39 -13.40 6.49
C THR A 82 5.40 -14.42 7.05
N PHE A 83 4.12 -14.06 7.15
CA PHE A 83 3.09 -14.94 7.66
C PHE A 83 2.86 -16.15 6.77
N ASN A 84 2.93 -16.01 5.44
CA ASN A 84 2.83 -17.18 4.56
C ASN A 84 4.05 -18.11 4.66
N HIS A 85 5.24 -17.57 4.96
CA HIS A 85 6.42 -18.40 5.20
C HIS A 85 6.25 -19.28 6.44
N TYR A 86 5.83 -18.69 7.57
CA TYR A 86 5.69 -19.43 8.84
C TYR A 86 4.40 -20.24 8.96
N PHE A 87 3.27 -19.72 8.47
CA PHE A 87 1.93 -20.28 8.68
C PHE A 87 1.28 -20.83 7.40
N LYS A 88 2.00 -20.87 6.28
CA LYS A 88 1.53 -21.40 4.98
C LYS A 88 0.21 -20.71 4.59
N LYS A 89 -0.83 -21.48 4.21
CA LYS A 89 -2.13 -20.96 3.77
C LYS A 89 -2.83 -20.09 4.82
N ALA A 90 -2.65 -20.37 6.11
CA ALA A 90 -3.26 -19.58 7.18
C ALA A 90 -2.64 -18.16 7.25
N GLY A 91 -1.40 -18.00 6.80
CA GLY A 91 -0.68 -16.72 6.83
C GLY A 91 -1.39 -15.61 6.07
N SER A 92 -1.89 -15.90 4.87
CA SER A 92 -2.67 -14.94 4.08
C SER A 92 -3.92 -14.43 4.81
N ILE A 93 -4.63 -15.33 5.50
CA ILE A 93 -5.87 -14.98 6.21
C ILE A 93 -5.53 -14.14 7.43
N ILE A 94 -4.51 -14.54 8.20
CA ILE A 94 -4.03 -13.79 9.37
C ILE A 94 -3.62 -12.37 8.97
N THR A 95 -2.88 -12.23 7.88
CA THR A 95 -2.41 -10.91 7.40
C THR A 95 -3.60 -10.01 7.03
N ILE A 96 -4.59 -10.54 6.29
CA ILE A 96 -5.80 -9.79 5.92
C ILE A 96 -6.56 -9.35 7.16
N ILE A 97 -6.82 -10.27 8.10
CA ILE A 97 -7.56 -9.96 9.33
C ILE A 97 -6.83 -8.90 10.15
N LEU A 98 -5.52 -9.06 10.35
CA LEU A 98 -4.73 -8.12 11.13
C LEU A 98 -4.72 -6.73 10.50
N PHE A 99 -4.57 -6.64 9.18
CA PHE A 99 -4.59 -5.36 8.47
C PHE A 99 -5.98 -4.71 8.43
N ALA A 100 -7.04 -5.51 8.27
CA ALA A 100 -8.42 -5.05 8.34
C ALA A 100 -8.73 -4.47 9.72
N LEU A 101 -8.37 -5.19 10.79
CA LEU A 101 -8.55 -4.73 12.17
C LEU A 101 -7.74 -3.46 12.45
N ALA A 102 -6.48 -3.39 12.00
CA ALA A 102 -5.67 -2.19 12.12
C ALA A 102 -6.30 -0.99 11.39
N THR A 103 -6.81 -1.21 10.17
CA THR A 103 -7.48 -0.15 9.40
C THR A 103 -8.77 0.32 10.09
N LEU A 104 -9.62 -0.60 10.53
CA LEU A 104 -10.85 -0.28 11.25
C LEU A 104 -10.56 0.46 12.56
N TRP A 105 -9.51 0.04 13.27
CA TRP A 105 -9.07 0.71 14.48
C TRP A 105 -8.62 2.14 14.20
N LEU A 106 -7.81 2.38 13.16
CA LEU A 106 -7.42 3.72 12.74
C LEU A 106 -8.63 4.58 12.36
N ILE A 107 -9.59 4.01 11.62
CA ILE A 107 -10.84 4.70 11.29
C ILE A 107 -11.60 5.08 12.56
N MET A 108 -11.70 4.19 13.54
CA MET A 108 -12.35 4.49 14.82
C MET A 108 -11.62 5.56 15.62
N VAL A 109 -10.29 5.56 15.62
CA VAL A 109 -9.48 6.62 16.23
C VAL A 109 -9.78 7.96 15.58
N VAL A 110 -9.82 8.02 14.24
CA VAL A 110 -10.15 9.26 13.51
C VAL A 110 -11.60 9.67 13.70
N ALA A 111 -12.54 8.74 13.73
CA ALA A 111 -13.95 9.05 13.92
C ALA A 111 -14.23 9.67 15.30
N ASN A 112 -13.57 9.16 16.34
CA ASN A 112 -13.78 9.60 17.73
C ASN A 112 -12.81 10.68 18.21
N GLY A 113 -11.74 10.94 17.46
CA GLY A 113 -10.73 11.93 17.83
C GLY A 113 -11.24 13.38 17.72
N ASP A 114 -10.63 14.24 18.53
CA ASP A 114 -10.80 15.69 18.49
C ASP A 114 -9.59 16.30 17.77
N TYR A 115 -9.82 16.90 16.59
CA TYR A 115 -8.79 17.39 15.68
C TYR A 115 -8.86 18.91 15.43
N GLY A 116 -9.50 19.66 16.32
CA GLY A 116 -9.59 21.11 16.18
C GLY A 116 -10.59 21.75 17.14
N THR A 117 -10.61 23.07 17.20
CA THR A 117 -11.49 23.82 18.12
C THR A 117 -12.88 24.09 17.55
N ASN A 118 -13.07 23.95 16.23
CA ASN A 118 -14.34 24.19 15.55
C ASN A 118 -14.94 22.88 15.01
N PRO A 119 -16.22 22.56 15.33
CA PRO A 119 -16.91 21.37 14.83
C PRO A 119 -16.88 21.20 13.31
N VAL A 120 -16.93 22.30 12.54
CA VAL A 120 -16.93 22.28 11.07
C VAL A 120 -15.59 21.75 10.54
N THR A 121 -14.48 22.26 11.06
CA THR A 121 -13.13 21.83 10.65
C THR A 121 -12.84 20.40 11.06
N GLN A 122 -13.34 19.95 12.22
CA GLN A 122 -13.24 18.57 12.65
C GLN A 122 -14.00 17.63 11.70
N HIS A 123 -15.22 17.99 11.31
CA HIS A 123 -16.02 17.19 10.39
C HIS A 123 -15.32 17.05 9.03
N GLN A 124 -14.82 18.16 8.49
CA GLN A 124 -14.08 18.17 7.22
C GLN A 124 -12.83 17.30 7.25
N PHE A 125 -12.09 17.31 8.38
CA PHE A 125 -10.91 16.45 8.54
C PHE A 125 -11.30 14.97 8.54
N LYS A 126 -12.36 14.60 9.26
CA LYS A 126 -12.85 13.22 9.33
C LYS A 126 -13.34 12.72 7.98
N GLU A 127 -14.12 13.53 7.27
CA GLU A 127 -14.60 13.23 5.93
C GLU A 127 -13.45 13.06 4.93
N LEU A 128 -12.34 13.76 5.10
CA LEU A 128 -11.16 13.59 4.24
C LEU A 128 -10.37 12.31 4.58
N VAL A 129 -10.08 12.07 5.86
CA VAL A 129 -9.14 11.02 6.28
C VAL A 129 -9.78 9.63 6.29
N ILE A 130 -11.06 9.51 6.66
CA ILE A 130 -11.72 8.19 6.74
C ILE A 130 -11.78 7.49 5.36
N PRO A 131 -12.17 8.15 4.25
CA PRO A 131 -12.13 7.55 2.92
C PRO A 131 -10.71 7.17 2.48
N ILE A 132 -9.70 8.00 2.77
CA ILE A 132 -8.29 7.71 2.47
C ILE A 132 -7.86 6.40 3.15
N LEU A 133 -8.15 6.26 4.45
CA LEU A 133 -7.87 5.03 5.20
C LEU A 133 -8.67 3.83 4.65
N SER A 134 -9.92 4.06 4.24
CA SER A 134 -10.77 3.02 3.65
C SER A 134 -10.21 2.50 2.33
N PHE A 135 -9.72 3.38 1.44
CA PHE A 135 -9.08 2.97 0.19
C PHE A 135 -7.81 2.15 0.44
N ILE A 136 -7.01 2.52 1.44
CA ILE A 136 -5.82 1.74 1.85
C ILE A 136 -6.24 0.35 2.36
N GLY A 137 -7.25 0.29 3.23
CA GLY A 137 -7.79 -0.97 3.76
C GLY A 137 -8.32 -1.89 2.67
N ILE A 138 -9.13 -1.36 1.76
CA ILE A 138 -9.69 -2.10 0.62
C ILE A 138 -8.57 -2.60 -0.30
N ALA A 139 -7.58 -1.76 -0.59
CA ALA A 139 -6.44 -2.15 -1.40
C ALA A 139 -5.65 -3.30 -0.78
N GLY A 140 -5.39 -3.27 0.54
CA GLY A 140 -4.69 -4.34 1.24
C GLY A 140 -5.52 -5.62 1.38
N CYS A 141 -6.79 -5.51 1.78
CA CYS A 141 -7.62 -6.67 2.11
C CYS A 141 -8.23 -7.36 0.88
N ILE A 142 -8.47 -6.61 -0.20
CA ILE A 142 -9.19 -7.10 -1.38
C ILE A 142 -8.31 -7.05 -2.62
N ALA A 143 -7.75 -5.89 -2.97
CA ALA A 143 -6.99 -5.76 -4.21
C ALA A 143 -5.69 -6.58 -4.17
N PHE A 144 -4.97 -6.56 -3.03
CA PHE A 144 -3.72 -7.29 -2.86
C PHE A 144 -3.85 -8.79 -3.11
N PRO A 145 -4.77 -9.54 -2.45
CA PRO A 145 -4.88 -10.99 -2.72
C PRO A 145 -5.28 -11.30 -4.16
N ILE A 146 -6.05 -10.43 -4.81
CA ILE A 146 -6.42 -10.58 -6.23
C ILE A 146 -5.18 -10.38 -7.12
N CYS A 147 -4.44 -9.28 -6.91
CA CYS A 147 -3.22 -8.96 -7.64
C CYS A 147 -2.13 -10.02 -7.42
N PHE A 148 -1.95 -10.49 -6.19
CA PHE A 148 -0.95 -11.48 -5.84
C PHE A 148 -1.20 -12.84 -6.50
N LYS A 149 -2.46 -13.21 -6.76
CA LYS A 149 -2.81 -14.47 -7.44
C LYS A 149 -2.82 -14.36 -8.97
N SER A 150 -2.84 -13.15 -9.51
CA SER A 150 -2.94 -12.91 -10.95
C SER A 150 -1.58 -13.02 -11.64
N LYS A 151 -1.47 -13.90 -12.63
CA LYS A 151 -0.27 -14.02 -13.47
C LYS A 151 -0.05 -12.79 -14.35
N LYS A 152 -1.13 -12.19 -14.86
CA LYS A 152 -1.04 -10.96 -15.67
C LYS A 152 -0.41 -9.80 -14.91
N VAL A 153 -0.70 -9.72 -13.61
CA VAL A 153 -0.15 -8.66 -12.76
C VAL A 153 1.34 -8.90 -12.48
N GLU A 154 1.72 -10.15 -12.28
CA GLU A 154 3.12 -10.57 -12.18
C GLU A 154 3.90 -10.21 -13.45
N ASP A 155 3.37 -10.50 -14.64
CA ASP A 155 4.01 -10.18 -15.93
C ASP A 155 4.08 -8.67 -16.22
N MET A 156 3.28 -7.83 -15.57
CA MET A 156 3.36 -6.36 -15.73
C MET A 156 4.36 -5.71 -14.78
N MET A 157 4.71 -6.38 -13.68
CA MET A 157 5.61 -5.87 -12.64
C MET A 157 7.06 -6.29 -12.85
N LEU A 158 7.28 -7.27 -13.72
CA LEU A 158 8.55 -7.96 -14.00
C LEU A 158 8.92 -7.82 -15.47
#